data_AF-Q6Q800-F1
#
_entry.id   AF-Q6Q800-F1
#
_cell.length_a   1.000
_cell.length_b   1.000
_cell.length_c   1.000
_cell.angle_alpha   90.00
_cell.angle_beta   90.00
_cell.angle_gamma   90.00
#
_symmetry.space_group_name_H-M   'P 1'
#
loop_
_entity.id
_entity.type
_entity.pdbx_description
1 polymer ?
#
loop_
_entity_poly.entity_id
_entity_poly.type
_entity_poly.pdbx_seq_one_letter_code
_entity_poly.pdbx_strand_id
1 'polypeptide(L)'
;LSNVASNVPTVLLLGTRVAASAASISPAEVAKAWLILAWASTVAGNLSLLGSAANLIVCEQARRAQFFGYNLSFWSHLRFGLPSTLVVTAIGLLLIRN
;
A
#
# COMPACT_ATOMS: atom_id res chain seq x y z
N LEU A 1 -4.01 -1.48 -8.74
CA LEU A 1 -4.77 -2.56 -8.07
C LEU A 1 -5.00 -2.26 -6.60
N SER A 2 -3.98 -2.05 -5.76
CA SER A 2 -4.20 -1.85 -4.31
C SER A 2 -5.15 -0.71 -3.92
N ASN A 3 -5.21 0.39 -4.68
CA ASN A 3 -6.16 1.49 -4.42
C ASN A 3 -7.60 1.21 -4.85
N VAL A 4 -7.85 0.09 -5.53
CA VAL A 4 -9.16 -0.33 -6.04
C VAL A 4 -9.60 -1.65 -5.39
N ALA A 5 -8.65 -2.54 -5.12
CA ALA A 5 -8.88 -3.89 -4.61
C ALA A 5 -8.31 -4.11 -3.19
N SER A 6 -7.83 -3.06 -2.51
CA SER A 6 -7.12 -3.15 -1.22
C SER A 6 -5.77 -3.90 -1.31
N ASN A 7 -4.91 -3.70 -0.32
CA ASN A 7 -3.56 -4.27 -0.25
C ASN A 7 -3.59 -5.80 -0.13
N VAL A 8 -4.37 -6.34 0.81
CA VAL A 8 -4.45 -7.79 1.08
C VAL A 8 -4.94 -8.58 -0.15
N PRO A 9 -6.07 -8.23 -0.81
CA PRO A 9 -6.50 -8.96 -2.01
C PRO A 9 -5.52 -8.81 -3.17
N THR A 10 -4.83 -7.67 -3.28
CA THR A 10 -3.79 -7.49 -4.32
C THR A 10 -2.65 -8.50 -4.16
N VAL A 11 -2.17 -8.75 -2.93
CA VAL A 11 -1.14 -9.76 -2.68
C VAL A 11 -1.66 -11.17 -2.97
N LEU A 12 -2.87 -11.49 -2.53
CA LEU A 12 -3.49 -12.81 -2.76
C LEU A 12 -3.71 -13.10 -4.25
N LEU A 13 -4.08 -12.09 -5.05
CA LEU A 13 -4.35 -12.23 -6.48
C LEU A 13 -3.08 -12.27 -7.33
N LEU A 14 -2.03 -11.52 -6.96
CA LEU A 14 -0.83 -11.35 -7.77
C LEU A 14 0.36 -12.19 -7.32
N GLY A 15 0.39 -12.61 -6.05
CA GLY A 15 1.55 -13.25 -5.43
C GLY A 15 2.08 -14.45 -6.19
N THR A 16 1.21 -15.40 -6.54
CA THR A 16 1.59 -16.62 -7.24
C THR A 16 2.15 -16.33 -8.65
N ARG A 17 1.57 -15.36 -9.37
CA ARG A 17 2.02 -14.97 -10.71
C ARG A 17 3.36 -14.22 -10.67
N VAL A 18 3.53 -13.33 -9.69
CA VAL A 18 4.77 -12.58 -9.48
C VAL A 18 5.91 -13.53 -9.08
N ALA A 19 5.65 -14.46 -8.18
CA ALA A 19 6.61 -15.49 -7.78
C ALA A 19 6.99 -16.42 -8.94
N ALA A 20 6.02 -16.88 -9.73
CA ALA A 20 6.27 -17.73 -10.90
C ALA A 20 7.10 -17.00 -11.97
N SER A 21 6.82 -15.71 -12.20
CA SER A 21 7.62 -14.87 -13.10
C SER A 21 9.06 -14.73 -12.62
N ALA A 22 9.27 -14.46 -11.32
CA ALA A 22 10.61 -14.33 -10.75
C ALA A 22 11.40 -15.64 -10.75
N ALA A 23 10.72 -16.78 -10.60
CA ALA A 23 11.35 -18.10 -10.67
C ALA A 23 11.96 -18.38 -12.05
N SER A 24 11.48 -17.74 -13.12
CA SER A 24 12.09 -17.85 -14.46
C SER A 24 13.45 -17.16 -14.58
N ILE A 25 13.78 -16.26 -13.64
CA ILE A 25 15.06 -15.54 -13.58
C ILE A 25 16.03 -16.30 -12.69
N SER A 26 15.69 -16.48 -11.41
CA SER A 26 16.44 -17.32 -10.47
C SER A 26 15.64 -17.60 -9.19
N PRO A 27 15.98 -18.66 -8.42
CA PRO A 27 15.36 -18.90 -7.12
C PRO A 27 15.52 -17.75 -6.12
N ALA A 28 16.64 -17.01 -6.18
CA ALA A 28 16.90 -15.87 -5.30
C ALA A 28 15.96 -14.68 -5.57
N GLU A 29 15.51 -14.52 -6.81
CA GLU A 29 14.61 -13.42 -7.20
C GLU A 29 13.17 -13.64 -6.73
N VAL A 30 12.77 -14.88 -6.42
CA VAL A 30 11.43 -15.18 -5.89
C VAL A 30 11.20 -14.47 -4.55
N ALA A 31 12.18 -14.53 -3.65
CA ALA A 31 12.10 -13.85 -2.35
C ALA A 31 12.01 -12.33 -2.51
N LYS A 32 12.82 -11.74 -3.40
CA LYS A 32 12.76 -10.30 -3.71
C LYS A 32 11.42 -9.91 -4.30
N ALA A 33 10.87 -10.70 -5.21
CA ALA A 33 9.58 -10.43 -5.83
C ALA A 33 8.43 -10.41 -4.81
N TRP A 34 8.45 -11.32 -3.83
CA TRP A 34 7.52 -11.29 -2.69
C TRP A 34 7.71 -10.06 -1.81
N LEU A 35 8.96 -9.68 -1.50
CA LEU A 35 9.25 -8.47 -0.72
C LEU A 35 8.76 -7.20 -1.43
N ILE A 36 9.05 -7.06 -2.74
CA ILE A 36 8.61 -5.93 -3.55
C ILE A 36 7.08 -5.89 -3.61
N LEU A 37 6.42 -7.03 -3.83
CA LEU A 37 4.96 -7.09 -3.88
C LEU A 37 4.33 -6.72 -2.54
N ALA A 38 4.83 -7.29 -1.44
CA ALA A 38 4.35 -7.00 -0.09
C ALA A 38 4.54 -5.52 0.27
N TRP A 39 5.71 -4.96 -0.07
CA TRP A 39 6.01 -3.55 0.16
C TRP A 39 5.10 -2.63 -0.66
N ALA A 40 5.09 -2.82 -1.99
CA ALA A 40 4.35 -1.96 -2.90
C ALA A 40 2.84 -2.01 -2.63
N SER A 41 2.26 -3.19 -2.38
CA SER A 41 0.84 -3.31 -2.04
C SER A 41 0.50 -2.63 -0.71
N THR A 42 1.34 -2.78 0.32
CA THR A 42 1.13 -2.14 1.62
C THR A 42 1.19 -0.62 1.50
N VAL A 43 2.26 -0.08 0.92
CA VAL A 43 2.49 1.37 0.86
C VAL A 43 1.52 2.07 -0.11
N ALA A 44 1.16 1.41 -1.22
CA ALA A 44 0.18 1.94 -2.17
C ALA A 44 -1.22 2.05 -1.56
N GLY A 45 -1.58 1.22 -0.58
CA GLY A 45 -2.85 1.32 0.14
C GLY A 45 -3.03 2.63 0.90
N ASN A 46 -1.95 3.37 1.18
CA ASN A 46 -1.99 4.66 1.86
C ASN A 46 -2.09 5.86 0.89
N LEU A 47 -2.09 5.64 -0.43
CA LEU A 47 -2.14 6.72 -1.42
C LEU A 47 -3.45 7.52 -1.31
N SER A 48 -4.57 6.81 -1.22
CA SER A 48 -5.90 7.40 -1.21
C SER A 48 -6.72 6.92 -0.01
N LEU A 49 -7.77 7.67 0.32
CA LEU A 49 -8.65 7.34 1.45
C LEU A 49 -9.30 5.95 1.30
N LEU A 50 -9.62 5.55 0.07
CA LEU A 50 -10.23 4.25 -0.23
C LEU A 50 -9.20 3.12 -0.38
N GLY A 51 -7.90 3.43 -0.32
CA GLY A 51 -6.84 2.49 -0.63
C GLY A 51 -6.64 1.39 0.40
N SER A 52 -7.16 1.56 1.62
CA SER A 52 -7.13 0.54 2.67
C SER A 52 -8.33 0.65 3.61
N ALA A 53 -8.71 -0.47 4.23
CA ALA A 53 -9.71 -0.47 5.30
C ALA A 53 -9.26 0.36 6.50
N ALA A 54 -7.95 0.38 6.80
CA ALA A 54 -7.39 1.17 7.90
C ALA A 54 -7.65 2.67 7.72
N ASN A 55 -7.50 3.20 6.50
CA ASN A 55 -7.77 4.62 6.22
C ASN A 55 -9.25 4.97 6.48
N LEU A 56 -10.17 4.08 6.12
CA LEU A 56 -11.61 4.27 6.36
C LEU A 56 -11.97 4.18 7.84
N ILE A 57 -11.35 3.24 8.58
CA ILE A 57 -11.51 3.14 10.03
C ILE A 57 -11.06 4.45 10.68
N VAL A 58 -9.86 4.93 10.37
CA VAL A 58 -9.33 6.20 10.92
C VAL A 58 -10.19 7.39 10.54
N CYS A 59 -10.66 7.46 9.29
CA CYS A 59 -11.57 8.51 8.82
C CYS A 59 -12.88 8.53 9.64
N GLU A 60 -13.48 7.36 9.87
CA GLU A 60 -14.71 7.27 10.65
C GLU A 60 -14.47 7.59 12.14
N GLN A 61 -13.34 7.16 12.70
CA GLN A 61 -12.98 7.53 14.07
C GLN A 61 -12.74 9.03 14.22
N ALA A 62 -12.03 9.65 13.27
CA ALA A 62 -11.79 11.09 13.26
C ALA A 62 -13.10 11.89 13.16
N ARG A 63 -14.06 11.40 12.38
CA ARG A 63 -15.39 12.01 12.27
C ARG A 63 -16.21 11.89 13.57
N ARG A 64 -16.05 10.80 14.33
CA ARG A 64 -16.78 10.53 15.58
C ARG A 64 -16.13 11.11 16.84
N ALA A 65 -14.90 11.61 16.75
CA ALA A 65 -14.17 12.12 17.91
C ALA A 65 -14.89 13.30 18.58
N GLN A 66 -15.07 13.23 19.90
CA GLN A 66 -15.79 14.26 20.68
C GLN A 66 -15.02 15.60 20.72
N PHE A 67 -13.70 15.52 20.78
CA PHE A 67 -12.80 16.68 20.75
C PHE A 67 -11.99 16.63 19.44
N PHE A 68 -11.88 17.76 18.74
CA PHE A 68 -11.15 17.87 17.47
C PHE A 68 -11.64 16.94 16.35
N GLY A 69 -12.95 16.63 16.32
CA GLY A 69 -13.56 15.87 15.24
C GLY A 69 -13.26 16.47 13.87
N TYR A 70 -12.85 15.63 12.92
CA TYR A 70 -12.42 16.08 11.60
C TYR A 70 -13.02 15.19 10.50
N ASN A 71 -13.65 15.83 9.51
CA ASN A 71 -14.20 15.14 8.35
C ASN A 71 -13.11 15.00 7.28
N LEU A 72 -12.49 13.82 7.24
CA LEU A 72 -11.42 13.52 6.30
C LEU A 72 -12.01 13.26 4.90
N SER A 73 -11.92 14.25 4.02
CA SER A 73 -12.28 14.10 2.61
C SER A 73 -11.24 13.28 1.83
N PHE A 74 -11.65 12.74 0.68
CA PHE A 74 -10.72 12.08 -0.25
C PHE A 74 -9.51 12.96 -0.59
N TRP A 75 -9.75 14.24 -0.91
CA TRP A 75 -8.70 15.17 -1.32
C TRP A 75 -7.79 15.60 -0.17
N SER A 76 -8.31 15.76 1.05
CA SER A 76 -7.48 16.08 2.22
C SER A 76 -6.57 14.91 2.58
N HIS A 77 -7.06 13.67 2.49
CA HIS A 77 -6.22 12.49 2.63
C HIS A 77 -5.17 12.43 1.51
N LEU A 78 -5.57 12.60 0.25
CA LEU A 78 -4.66 12.47 -0.91
C LEU A 78 -3.50 13.47 -0.87
N ARG A 79 -3.72 14.70 -0.35
CA ARG A 79 -2.65 15.69 -0.17
C ARG A 79 -1.50 15.19 0.71
N PHE A 80 -1.79 14.33 1.70
CA PHE A 80 -0.78 13.68 2.53
C PHE A 80 -0.36 12.32 1.97
N GLY A 81 -1.32 11.52 1.50
CA GLY A 81 -1.11 10.17 0.98
C GLY A 81 -0.21 10.14 -0.25
N LEU A 82 -0.39 11.06 -1.20
CA LEU A 82 0.43 11.12 -2.41
C LEU A 82 1.93 11.31 -2.13
N PRO A 83 2.36 12.40 -1.44
CA PRO A 83 3.79 12.58 -1.17
C PRO A 83 4.35 11.50 -0.26
N SER A 84 3.63 11.09 0.79
CA SER A 84 4.11 10.07 1.73
C SER A 84 4.26 8.69 1.07
N THR A 85 3.28 8.23 0.30
CA THR A 85 3.34 6.96 -0.44
C THR A 85 4.53 6.95 -1.41
N LEU A 86 4.78 8.05 -2.14
CA LEU A 86 5.90 8.11 -3.08
C LEU A 86 7.25 8.02 -2.37
N VAL A 87 7.44 8.80 -1.31
CA VAL A 87 8.69 8.81 -0.52
C VAL A 87 8.95 7.44 0.10
N VAL A 88 7.96 6.86 0.78
CA VAL A 88 8.11 5.56 1.45
C VAL A 88 8.32 4.44 0.42
N THR A 89 7.63 4.49 -0.72
CA THR A 89 7.85 3.52 -1.80
C THR A 89 9.28 3.56 -2.30
N ALA A 90 9.82 4.76 -2.58
CA ALA A 90 11.18 4.93 -3.05
C ALA A 90 12.20 4.40 -2.03
N ILE A 91 12.05 4.75 -0.74
CA ILE A 91 12.95 4.29 0.32
C ILE A 91 12.97 2.76 0.40
N GLY A 92 11.80 2.12 0.45
CA GLY A 92 11.76 0.66 0.58
C GLY A 92 12.27 -0.08 -0.66
N LEU A 93 12.04 0.43 -1.87
CA LEU A 93 12.63 -0.15 -3.07
C LEU A 93 14.16 -0.06 -3.07
N LEU A 94 14.72 1.04 -2.55
CA LEU A 94 16.17 1.15 -2.37
C LEU A 94 16.69 0.15 -1.34
N LEU A 95 15.96 -0.06 -0.23
CA LEU A 95 16.35 -1.02 0.80
C LEU A 95 16.25 -2.48 0.35
N ILE A 96 15.23 -2.85 -0.43
CA ILE A 96 15.04 -4.23 -0.92
C ILE A 96 16.03 -4.58 -2.04
N ARG A 97 16.51 -3.57 -2.78
CA ARG A 97 17.48 -3.76 -3.86
C ARG A 97 18.90 -4.06 -3.36
N ASN A 98 19.26 -3.51 -2.20
CA ASN A 98 20.58 -3.65 -1.57
C ASN A 98 20.64 -4.92 -0.71
#